data_AF-A0AAU9X3I6-F1
#
_entry.id   AF-A0AAU9X3I6-F1
#
_cell.length_a   1.000
_cell.length_b   1.000
_cell.length_c   1.000
_cell.angle_alpha   90.00
_cell.angle_beta   90.00
_cell.angle_gamma   90.00
#
_symmetry.space_group_name_H-M   'P 1'
#
loop_
_entity.id
_entity.type
_entity.pdbx_description
1 polymer ?
#
loop_
_entity_poly.entity_id
_entity_poly.type
_entity_poly.pdbx_seq_one_letter_code
_entity_poly.pdbx_strand_id
1 'polypeptide(L)'
;TGEECRSIVFKEPIQDKVMVGHLIGLVEVPRLGSCNVLCYMEPDCVSINLGPSQGGNYICELNNASHESPGSPVLQSKQDYTHLSIENPCSSSPCFNNGTCQAGYTDKGFRCKCPSGFTGVYCKKSCSFDFEDGIGGWERTGTAFIHQPTFGDNPAARNRESAQQQGDWWIGGAENRPSESDPAGHLHQEGPDRPQGSLTSAYFRIVGRDISFLIGGGCTINDIRAELIVENKVRLFNVSFDSFETA
;
A
#
# COMPACT_ATOMS: atom_id res chain seq x y z
N THR A 1 18.39 -0.09 1.04
CA THR A 1 17.22 -0.50 0.24
C THR A 1 17.61 -0.30 -1.22
N GLY A 2 17.81 -1.38 -1.97
CA GLY A 2 18.26 -1.29 -3.36
C GLY A 2 17.17 -0.62 -4.19
N GLU A 3 17.51 0.46 -4.89
CA GLU A 3 16.61 1.04 -5.90
C GLU A 3 16.32 -0.05 -6.94
N GLU A 4 15.04 -0.36 -7.13
CA GLU A 4 14.61 -1.33 -8.12
C GLU A 4 15.03 -0.83 -9.50
N CYS A 5 15.98 -1.54 -10.13
CA CYS A 5 16.47 -1.19 -11.46
C CYS A 5 15.31 -1.23 -12.46
N ARG A 6 15.14 -0.16 -13.23
CA ARG A 6 14.18 -0.10 -14.32
C ARG A 6 14.83 -0.65 -15.60
N SER A 7 14.08 -1.38 -16.41
CA SER A 7 14.45 -1.90 -17.72
C SER A 7 13.26 -1.83 -18.66
N ILE A 8 13.36 -1.05 -19.74
CA ILE A 8 12.30 -0.87 -20.74
C ILE A 8 12.81 -1.21 -22.13
N VAL A 9 11.93 -1.71 -22.99
CA VAL A 9 12.22 -2.04 -24.38
C VAL A 9 11.27 -1.24 -25.27
N PHE A 10 11.82 -0.46 -26.20
CA PHE A 10 11.02 0.27 -27.19
C PHE A 10 10.59 -0.65 -28.33
N LYS A 11 9.32 -0.51 -28.74
CA LYS A 11 8.76 -1.14 -29.93
C LYS A 11 9.16 -0.37 -31.20
N GLU A 12 8.80 -0.94 -32.34
CA GLU A 12 9.02 -0.31 -33.64
C GLU A 12 8.37 1.09 -33.72
N PRO A 13 9.08 2.09 -34.28
CA PRO A 13 8.57 3.45 -34.41
C PRO A 13 7.43 3.55 -35.42
N ILE A 14 6.44 4.38 -35.09
CA ILE A 14 5.31 4.70 -35.97
C ILE A 14 5.50 6.13 -36.49
N GLN A 15 5.71 6.25 -37.80
CA GLN A 15 5.93 7.53 -38.49
C GLN A 15 4.65 8.34 -38.66
N ASP A 16 4.81 9.65 -38.74
CA ASP A 16 3.77 10.68 -38.90
C ASP A 16 2.62 10.58 -37.89
N LYS A 17 2.94 10.10 -36.69
CA LYS A 17 1.97 9.85 -35.61
C LYS A 17 2.44 10.43 -34.29
N VAL A 18 1.46 10.83 -33.49
CA VAL A 18 1.66 11.31 -32.12
C VAL A 18 0.54 10.88 -31.19
N MET A 19 0.91 10.72 -29.92
CA MET A 19 -0.02 10.64 -28.82
C MET A 19 -0.38 12.03 -28.31
N VAL A 20 -1.67 12.28 -28.06
CA VAL A 20 -2.19 13.57 -27.59
C VAL A 20 -3.01 13.36 -26.31
N GLY A 21 -2.92 14.31 -25.38
CA GLY A 21 -3.68 14.28 -24.12
C GLY A 21 -3.01 13.52 -22.96
N HIS A 22 -1.82 12.96 -23.19
CA HIS A 22 -1.08 12.13 -22.23
C HIS A 22 0.33 12.65 -21.92
N LEU A 23 0.60 13.92 -22.27
CA LEU A 23 1.90 14.56 -22.09
C LEU A 23 2.24 14.72 -20.61
N ILE A 24 3.41 14.21 -20.19
CA ILE A 24 3.95 14.36 -18.84
C ILE A 24 5.30 15.09 -18.81
N GLY A 25 5.95 15.24 -19.96
CA GLY A 25 7.20 16.00 -20.07
C GLY A 25 7.41 16.51 -21.49
N LEU A 26 7.94 17.72 -21.62
CA LEU A 26 8.31 18.34 -22.89
C LEU A 26 9.71 18.92 -22.77
N VAL A 27 10.65 18.38 -23.55
CA VAL A 27 12.06 18.76 -23.48
C VAL A 27 12.65 18.83 -24.89
N GLU A 28 13.51 19.80 -25.15
CA GLU A 28 14.32 19.85 -26.35
C GLU A 28 15.63 19.08 -26.15
N VAL A 29 15.96 18.17 -27.07
CA VAL A 29 17.11 17.28 -26.94
C VAL A 29 18.02 17.35 -28.17
N PRO A 30 19.36 17.24 -28.00
CA PRO A 30 20.31 17.37 -29.10
C PRO A 30 20.42 16.10 -29.97
N ARG A 31 19.94 14.96 -29.49
CA ARG A 31 20.01 13.66 -30.19
C ARG A 31 18.74 12.86 -29.98
N LEU A 32 18.33 12.09 -30.99
CA LEU A 32 17.17 11.19 -30.93
C LEU A 32 17.20 10.26 -29.70
N GLY A 33 18.33 9.60 -29.44
CA GLY A 33 18.47 8.67 -28.31
C GLY A 33 18.38 9.30 -26.92
N SER A 34 18.52 10.62 -26.80
CA SER A 34 18.37 11.31 -25.51
C SER A 34 16.93 11.21 -24.99
N CYS A 35 15.93 11.20 -25.86
CA CYS A 35 14.53 11.07 -25.46
C CYS A 35 14.24 9.68 -24.85
N ASN A 36 14.87 8.62 -25.37
CA ASN A 36 14.77 7.27 -24.81
C ASN A 36 15.30 7.23 -23.38
N VAL A 37 16.43 7.90 -23.12
CA VAL A 37 17.01 8.00 -21.77
C VAL A 37 16.11 8.81 -20.85
N LEU A 38 15.53 9.91 -21.33
CA LEU A 38 14.59 10.69 -20.52
C LEU A 38 13.36 9.86 -20.14
N CYS A 39 12.79 9.10 -21.08
CA CYS A 39 11.69 8.18 -20.78
C CYS A 39 12.09 7.07 -19.80
N TYR A 40 13.31 6.55 -19.92
CA TYR A 40 13.87 5.58 -18.95
C TYR A 40 13.96 6.16 -17.53
N MET A 41 14.34 7.43 -17.40
CA MET A 41 14.48 8.09 -16.10
C MET A 41 13.14 8.54 -15.52
N GLU A 42 12.09 8.71 -16.34
CA GLU A 42 10.74 9.10 -15.92
C GLU A 42 9.84 7.87 -15.69
N PRO A 43 9.60 7.42 -14.44
CA PRO A 43 8.94 6.15 -14.13
C PRO A 43 7.54 5.98 -14.76
N ASP A 44 6.83 7.07 -14.99
CA ASP A 44 5.47 7.05 -15.55
C ASP A 44 5.47 7.15 -17.08
N CYS A 45 6.63 7.35 -17.72
CA CYS A 45 6.74 7.37 -19.18
C CYS A 45 6.60 5.96 -19.77
N VAL A 46 5.66 5.80 -20.72
CA VAL A 46 5.42 4.55 -21.45
C VAL A 46 5.43 4.73 -22.97
N SER A 47 5.45 5.97 -23.46
CA SER A 47 5.72 6.26 -24.87
C SER A 47 6.29 7.66 -25.04
N ILE A 48 6.89 7.91 -26.20
CA ILE A 48 7.43 9.21 -26.58
C ILE A 48 6.89 9.65 -27.94
N ASN A 49 6.72 10.96 -28.11
CA ASN A 49 6.67 11.55 -29.44
C ASN A 49 7.97 12.32 -29.68
N LEU A 50 8.53 12.14 -30.88
CA LEU A 50 9.72 12.83 -31.33
C LEU A 50 9.39 13.65 -32.57
N GLY A 51 9.81 14.91 -32.61
CA GLY A 51 9.68 15.77 -33.79
C GLY A 51 10.84 16.73 -33.93
N PRO A 52 10.95 17.44 -35.06
CA PRO A 52 12.02 18.42 -35.30
C PRO A 52 11.85 19.67 -34.41
N SER A 53 12.97 20.22 -33.94
CA SER A 53 13.06 21.55 -33.29
C SER A 53 13.85 22.53 -34.17
N GLN A 54 13.74 23.83 -33.86
CA GLN A 54 14.52 24.87 -34.52
C GLN A 54 16.01 24.72 -34.17
N GLY A 55 16.88 24.74 -35.18
CA GLY A 55 18.33 24.64 -34.96
C GLY A 55 18.91 23.22 -34.97
N GLY A 56 18.16 22.23 -35.46
CA GLY A 56 18.65 20.85 -35.65
C GLY A 56 18.54 19.94 -34.42
N ASN A 57 17.98 20.46 -33.33
CA ASN A 57 17.57 19.68 -32.16
C ASN A 57 16.23 18.95 -32.42
N TYR A 58 15.78 18.16 -31.44
CA TYR A 58 14.51 17.44 -31.47
C TYR A 58 13.63 17.85 -30.30
N ILE A 59 12.33 17.96 -30.55
CA ILE A 59 11.30 18.05 -29.52
C ILE A 59 10.99 16.64 -29.04
N CYS A 60 11.16 16.40 -27.75
CA CYS A 60 10.85 15.15 -27.06
C CYS A 60 9.65 15.36 -26.14
N GLU A 61 8.56 14.67 -26.44
CA GLU A 61 7.35 14.62 -25.62
C GLU A 61 7.28 13.24 -24.93
N LEU A 62 7.33 13.22 -23.59
CA LEU A 62 7.14 12.02 -22.79
C LEU A 62 5.66 11.84 -22.48
N ASN A 63 5.12 10.63 -22.62
CA ASN A 63 3.71 10.34 -22.42
C ASN A 63 3.47 9.20 -21.41
N ASN A 64 2.40 9.32 -20.61
CA ASN A 64 1.99 8.31 -19.63
C ASN A 64 1.04 7.23 -20.16
N ALA A 65 0.75 7.23 -21.45
CA ALA A 65 -0.04 6.21 -22.12
C ALA A 65 0.63 5.76 -23.43
N SER A 66 0.08 4.71 -24.03
CA SER A 66 0.42 4.21 -25.35
C SER A 66 -0.86 3.86 -26.12
N HIS A 67 -0.77 3.68 -27.44
CA HIS A 67 -1.92 3.32 -28.28
C HIS A 67 -2.54 1.95 -27.95
N GLU A 68 -1.87 1.15 -27.12
CA GLU A 68 -2.34 -0.14 -26.60
C GLU A 68 -2.92 -0.04 -25.19
N SER A 69 -2.85 1.15 -24.57
CA SER A 69 -3.34 1.36 -23.21
C SER A 69 -4.88 1.34 -23.19
N PRO A 70 -5.52 0.76 -22.15
CA PRO A 70 -6.98 0.70 -22.06
C PRO A 70 -7.61 2.10 -22.08
N GLY A 71 -8.56 2.32 -22.99
CA GLY A 71 -9.26 3.61 -23.11
C GLY A 71 -8.43 4.74 -23.72
N SER A 72 -7.21 4.48 -24.22
CA SER A 72 -6.37 5.49 -24.85
C SER A 72 -6.92 5.93 -26.21
N PRO A 73 -6.81 7.23 -26.57
CA PRO A 73 -7.18 7.71 -27.89
C PRO A 73 -6.28 7.15 -28.99
N VAL A 74 -6.84 7.05 -30.19
CA VAL A 74 -6.13 6.70 -31.44
C VAL A 74 -5.01 7.71 -31.69
N LEU A 75 -3.84 7.23 -32.12
CA LEU A 75 -2.73 8.10 -32.52
C LEU A 75 -3.17 9.10 -33.59
N GLN A 76 -2.90 10.38 -33.35
CA GLN A 76 -3.21 11.45 -34.29
C GLN A 76 -2.11 11.59 -35.33
N SER A 77 -2.50 11.97 -36.54
CA SER A 77 -1.53 12.24 -37.60
C SER A 77 -0.85 13.58 -37.37
N LYS A 78 0.48 13.60 -37.41
CA LYS A 78 1.29 14.81 -37.34
C LYS A 78 2.55 14.58 -38.16
N GLN A 79 2.70 15.35 -39.23
CA GLN A 79 3.81 15.21 -40.17
C GLN A 79 5.15 15.48 -39.49
N ASP A 80 6.17 14.72 -39.87
CA ASP A 80 7.55 14.80 -39.35
C ASP A 80 7.70 14.43 -37.87
N TYR A 81 6.67 13.82 -37.27
CA TYR A 81 6.74 13.27 -35.93
C TYR A 81 6.78 11.74 -35.95
N THR A 82 7.50 11.15 -35.01
CA THR A 82 7.56 9.71 -34.80
C THR A 82 7.08 9.38 -33.39
N HIS A 83 6.15 8.44 -33.28
CA HIS A 83 5.69 7.89 -32.01
C HIS A 83 6.39 6.57 -31.70
N LEU A 84 6.93 6.41 -30.49
CA LEU A 84 7.54 5.16 -30.02
C LEU A 84 6.93 4.77 -28.68
N SER A 85 6.38 3.56 -28.60
CA SER A 85 5.85 2.98 -27.35
C SER A 85 6.83 1.95 -26.78
N ILE A 86 6.79 1.73 -25.46
CA ILE A 86 7.52 0.60 -24.85
C ILE A 86 6.67 -0.67 -24.81
N GLU A 87 7.30 -1.82 -24.61
CA GLU A 87 6.63 -3.02 -24.10
C GLU A 87 6.08 -2.75 -22.69
N ASN A 88 4.76 -2.68 -22.57
CA ASN A 88 4.09 -2.19 -21.37
C ASN A 88 3.18 -3.24 -20.72
N PRO A 89 3.67 -4.00 -19.72
CA PRO A 89 2.82 -4.92 -18.95
C PRO A 89 1.65 -4.23 -18.24
N CYS A 90 1.73 -2.92 -17.99
CA CYS A 90 0.66 -2.14 -17.39
C CYS A 90 -0.58 -1.99 -18.27
N SER A 91 -0.49 -2.27 -19.58
CA SER A 91 -1.68 -2.26 -20.46
C SER A 91 -2.75 -3.27 -20.02
N SER A 92 -2.40 -4.29 -19.23
CA SER A 92 -3.35 -5.24 -18.65
C SER A 92 -4.07 -4.72 -17.39
N SER A 93 -3.78 -3.49 -16.94
CA SER A 93 -4.27 -2.91 -15.68
C SER A 93 -4.09 -3.82 -14.45
N PRO A 94 -2.85 -4.25 -14.13
CA PRO A 94 -2.62 -5.23 -13.07
C PRO A 94 -2.76 -4.68 -11.65
N CYS A 95 -2.71 -3.36 -11.46
CA CYS A 95 -2.76 -2.73 -10.14
C CYS A 95 -4.21 -2.47 -9.70
N PHE A 96 -4.54 -2.91 -8.49
CA PHE A 96 -5.87 -2.78 -7.90
C PHE A 96 -6.00 -1.50 -7.08
N ASN A 97 -7.23 -1.18 -6.67
CA ASN A 97 -7.54 -0.09 -5.75
C ASN A 97 -6.96 1.27 -6.17
N ASN A 98 -6.99 1.58 -7.48
CA ASN A 98 -6.42 2.80 -8.06
C ASN A 98 -4.89 2.94 -7.88
N GLY A 99 -4.16 1.83 -7.77
CA GLY A 99 -2.69 1.85 -7.78
C GLY A 99 -2.11 2.25 -9.13
N THR A 100 -1.02 3.03 -9.11
CA THR A 100 -0.31 3.46 -10.31
C THR A 100 0.63 2.37 -10.77
N CYS A 101 0.47 1.91 -12.01
CA CYS A 101 1.36 0.91 -12.61
C CYS A 101 2.54 1.58 -13.30
N GLN A 102 3.77 1.16 -12.97
CA GLN A 102 5.01 1.64 -13.59
C GLN A 102 5.72 0.50 -14.29
N ALA A 103 5.96 0.65 -15.60
CA ALA A 103 6.57 -0.37 -16.43
C ALA A 103 8.11 -0.41 -16.28
N GLY A 104 8.66 -1.60 -16.49
CA GLY A 104 10.07 -1.90 -16.50
C GLY A 104 10.68 -2.21 -15.14
N TYR A 105 9.88 -2.42 -14.10
CA TYR A 105 10.40 -2.71 -12.75
C TYR A 105 10.19 -4.18 -12.39
N THR A 106 11.05 -4.70 -11.51
CA THR A 106 10.98 -6.09 -10.99
C THR A 106 11.11 -7.17 -12.08
N ASP A 107 11.11 -8.43 -11.64
CA ASP A 107 11.06 -9.62 -12.50
C ASP A 107 9.77 -9.73 -13.33
N LYS A 108 8.71 -9.03 -12.91
CA LYS A 108 7.40 -9.03 -13.59
C LYS A 108 7.32 -8.01 -14.74
N GLY A 109 8.34 -7.16 -14.89
CA GLY A 109 8.35 -6.07 -15.87
C GLY A 109 7.45 -4.88 -15.52
N PHE A 110 6.86 -4.84 -14.33
CA PHE A 110 6.19 -3.67 -13.78
C PHE A 110 6.23 -3.68 -12.24
N ARG A 111 5.88 -2.54 -11.64
CA ARG A 111 5.53 -2.43 -10.21
C ARG A 111 4.26 -1.62 -10.03
N CYS A 112 3.54 -1.89 -8.95
CA CYS A 112 2.42 -1.06 -8.53
C CYS A 112 2.85 -0.11 -7.41
N LYS A 113 2.63 1.19 -7.59
CA LYS A 113 2.65 2.18 -6.52
C LYS A 113 1.27 2.21 -5.89
N CYS A 114 1.16 1.61 -4.70
CA CYS A 114 -0.12 1.54 -4.02
C CYS A 114 -0.53 2.91 -3.47
N PRO A 115 -1.83 3.26 -3.58
CA PRO A 115 -2.33 4.43 -2.91
C PRO A 115 -2.30 4.21 -1.40
N SER A 116 -2.44 5.30 -0.67
CA SER A 116 -2.46 5.25 0.79
C SER A 116 -3.59 4.33 1.28
N GLY A 117 -3.28 3.43 2.22
CA GLY A 117 -4.23 2.45 2.73
C GLY A 117 -4.25 1.12 1.97
N PHE A 118 -3.38 0.91 0.97
CA PHE A 118 -3.24 -0.37 0.28
C PHE A 118 -1.78 -0.82 0.18
N THR A 119 -1.60 -2.14 0.12
CA THR A 119 -0.29 -2.81 0.09
C THR A 119 -0.31 -4.08 -0.76
N GLY A 120 0.85 -4.71 -0.86
CA GLY A 120 1.11 -5.90 -1.67
C GLY A 120 1.47 -5.58 -3.11
N VAL A 121 1.98 -6.60 -3.82
CA VAL A 121 2.53 -6.48 -5.19
C VAL A 121 1.54 -5.87 -6.19
N TYR A 122 0.25 -6.15 -6.02
CA TYR A 122 -0.84 -5.68 -6.88
C TYR A 122 -1.76 -4.65 -6.22
N CYS A 123 -1.42 -4.15 -5.02
CA CYS A 123 -2.26 -3.24 -4.24
C CYS A 123 -3.64 -3.79 -3.87
N LYS A 124 -3.79 -5.13 -3.81
CA LYS A 124 -5.05 -5.79 -3.46
C LYS A 124 -5.36 -5.76 -1.97
N LYS A 125 -4.32 -5.78 -1.12
CA LYS A 125 -4.49 -5.82 0.33
C LYS A 125 -4.72 -4.40 0.83
N SER A 126 -5.70 -4.18 1.69
CA SER A 126 -5.75 -2.96 2.51
C SER A 126 -4.61 -3.00 3.53
N CYS A 127 -4.08 -1.84 3.89
CA CYS A 127 -3.28 -1.68 5.10
C CYS A 127 -4.22 -1.76 6.30
N SER A 128 -4.70 -2.97 6.60
CA SER A 128 -5.43 -3.24 7.82
C SER A 128 -4.43 -3.44 8.95
N PHE A 129 -4.63 -2.77 10.08
CA PHE A 129 -3.95 -3.06 11.34
C PHE A 129 -4.74 -4.08 12.15
N ASP A 130 -5.49 -4.95 11.48
CA ASP A 130 -6.03 -6.13 12.13
C ASP A 130 -4.90 -7.13 12.43
N PHE A 131 -5.24 -8.17 13.17
CA PHE A 131 -4.28 -9.16 13.64
C PHE A 131 -4.38 -10.48 12.86
N GLU A 132 -5.09 -10.49 11.73
CA GLU A 132 -5.35 -11.67 10.89
C GLU A 132 -4.06 -12.24 10.27
N ASP A 133 -3.11 -11.37 9.95
CA ASP A 133 -1.78 -11.73 9.44
C ASP A 133 -0.73 -11.88 10.58
N GLY A 134 -1.16 -11.85 11.84
CA GLY A 134 -0.29 -11.98 13.02
C GLY A 134 0.37 -10.67 13.48
N ILE A 135 1.31 -10.80 14.44
CA ILE A 135 2.05 -9.65 15.04
C ILE A 135 3.53 -9.59 14.64
N GLY A 136 3.93 -10.23 13.54
CA GLY A 136 5.35 -10.36 13.16
C GLY A 136 6.08 -9.03 12.92
N GLY A 137 5.36 -7.95 12.62
CA GLY A 137 5.89 -6.60 12.45
C GLY A 137 5.77 -5.68 13.68
N TRP A 138 5.33 -6.21 14.82
CA TRP A 138 5.16 -5.44 16.06
C TRP A 138 6.33 -5.69 17.01
N GLU A 139 6.80 -4.65 17.67
CA GLU A 139 7.77 -4.75 18.76
C GLU A 139 7.04 -5.13 20.05
N ARG A 140 7.47 -6.23 20.68
CA ARG A 140 6.87 -6.77 21.90
C ARG A 140 7.84 -6.70 23.07
N THR A 141 7.36 -6.24 24.22
CA THR A 141 8.07 -6.34 25.50
C THR A 141 7.26 -7.17 26.51
N GLY A 142 7.94 -7.73 27.50
CA GLY A 142 7.31 -8.50 28.58
C GLY A 142 6.64 -9.80 28.11
N THR A 143 5.68 -10.29 28.91
CA THR A 143 5.00 -11.58 28.70
C THR A 143 3.54 -11.46 28.25
N ALA A 144 2.93 -10.26 28.32
CA ALA A 144 1.51 -10.06 28.02
C ALA A 144 1.06 -10.53 26.63
N PHE A 145 1.95 -10.48 25.64
CA PHE A 145 1.57 -10.75 24.25
C PHE A 145 2.22 -12.03 23.68
N ILE A 146 2.70 -12.96 24.52
CA ILE A 146 3.45 -14.15 24.04
C ILE A 146 2.58 -15.15 23.27
N HIS A 147 1.30 -15.24 23.59
CA HIS A 147 0.31 -16.12 22.95
C HIS A 147 -0.63 -15.35 22.00
N GLN A 148 -0.18 -14.20 21.49
CA GLN A 148 -0.99 -13.28 20.71
C GLN A 148 -0.54 -13.23 19.23
N PRO A 149 -1.45 -12.96 18.29
CA PRO A 149 -2.87 -12.72 18.49
C PRO A 149 -3.63 -13.99 18.87
N THR A 150 -4.83 -13.82 19.40
CA THR A 150 -5.69 -14.91 19.83
C THR A 150 -6.83 -15.14 18.84
N PHE A 151 -7.17 -16.40 18.60
CA PHE A 151 -8.19 -16.79 17.64
C PHE A 151 -9.58 -16.95 18.29
N GLY A 152 -10.59 -16.35 17.65
CA GLY A 152 -12.00 -16.43 18.00
C GLY A 152 -12.39 -15.70 19.28
N ASP A 153 -13.69 -15.75 19.60
CA ASP A 153 -14.25 -15.08 20.79
C ASP A 153 -14.07 -15.92 22.06
N ASN A 154 -12.90 -15.78 22.69
CA ASN A 154 -12.57 -16.50 23.91
C ASN A 154 -13.39 -16.06 25.15
N PRO A 155 -13.75 -14.77 25.32
CA PRO A 155 -14.73 -14.36 26.34
C PRO A 155 -16.09 -15.05 26.19
N ALA A 156 -16.67 -15.08 24.99
CA ALA A 156 -17.94 -15.77 24.74
C ALA A 156 -17.84 -17.28 25.02
N ALA A 157 -16.73 -17.92 24.67
CA ALA A 157 -16.47 -19.33 24.98
C ALA A 157 -16.48 -19.63 26.50
N ARG A 158 -16.25 -18.62 27.33
CA ARG A 158 -16.35 -18.69 28.80
C ARG A 158 -17.71 -18.21 29.35
N ASN A 159 -18.72 -18.01 28.50
CA ASN A 159 -20.02 -17.42 28.86
C ASN A 159 -19.87 -16.00 29.46
N ARG A 160 -18.95 -15.20 28.93
CA ARG A 160 -18.82 -13.77 29.22
C ARG A 160 -19.35 -12.95 28.04
N GLU A 161 -19.39 -11.63 28.22
CA GLU A 161 -19.67 -10.68 27.14
C GLU A 161 -18.71 -10.90 25.97
N SER A 162 -19.24 -10.89 24.76
CA SER A 162 -18.49 -11.08 23.52
C SER A 162 -17.44 -9.97 23.37
N ALA A 163 -16.27 -10.32 22.86
CA ALA A 163 -15.26 -9.31 22.52
C ALA A 163 -15.66 -8.43 21.32
N GLN A 164 -16.70 -8.83 20.56
CA GLN A 164 -17.19 -8.12 19.37
C GLN A 164 -16.08 -7.81 18.36
N GLN A 165 -15.10 -8.72 18.22
CA GLN A 165 -14.00 -8.54 17.30
C GLN A 165 -14.51 -8.56 15.84
N GLN A 166 -13.91 -7.74 14.98
CA GLN A 166 -14.32 -7.59 13.58
C GLN A 166 -13.88 -8.77 12.70
N GLY A 167 -12.77 -9.44 13.06
CA GLY A 167 -12.19 -10.58 12.34
C GLY A 167 -12.03 -11.81 13.24
N ASP A 168 -11.24 -12.78 12.81
CA ASP A 168 -11.02 -14.01 13.58
C ASP A 168 -9.89 -13.86 14.61
N TRP A 169 -8.96 -12.93 14.39
CA TRP A 169 -7.76 -12.73 15.21
C TRP A 169 -7.72 -11.34 15.83
N TRP A 170 -7.43 -11.29 17.13
CA TRP A 170 -7.38 -10.04 17.89
C TRP A 170 -6.37 -10.10 19.04
N ILE A 171 -6.13 -8.97 19.72
CA ILE A 171 -5.25 -8.90 20.89
C ILE A 171 -6.07 -8.92 22.16
N GLY A 172 -5.94 -10.00 22.93
CA GLY A 172 -6.50 -10.13 24.27
C GLY A 172 -5.43 -10.64 25.23
N GLY A 173 -4.82 -9.75 26.02
CA GLY A 173 -3.69 -10.12 26.89
C GLY A 173 -3.98 -11.20 27.94
N ALA A 174 -5.25 -11.40 28.29
CA ALA A 174 -5.70 -12.49 29.17
C ALA A 174 -5.83 -13.84 28.45
N GLU A 175 -5.99 -13.83 27.12
CA GLU A 175 -6.35 -14.99 26.31
C GLU A 175 -5.15 -15.87 25.98
N ASN A 176 -5.41 -17.16 25.82
CA ASN A 176 -4.42 -18.15 25.43
C ASN A 176 -5.00 -19.13 24.41
N ARG A 177 -5.20 -18.61 23.19
CA ARG A 177 -5.56 -19.41 22.02
C ARG A 177 -4.79 -18.91 20.80
N PRO A 178 -3.48 -19.21 20.71
CA PRO A 178 -2.62 -18.77 19.61
C PRO A 178 -2.82 -19.55 18.29
N SER A 179 -3.63 -20.60 18.29
CA SER A 179 -4.00 -21.40 17.10
C SER A 179 -5.49 -21.72 17.09
N GLU A 180 -6.06 -21.93 15.89
CA GLU A 180 -7.43 -22.44 15.73
C GLU A 180 -7.65 -23.78 16.41
N SER A 181 -6.61 -24.62 16.43
CA SER A 181 -6.63 -25.95 17.05
C SER A 181 -6.54 -25.92 18.57
N ASP A 182 -6.17 -24.78 19.16
CA ASP A 182 -6.11 -24.64 20.62
C ASP A 182 -7.51 -24.49 21.22
N PRO A 183 -7.75 -25.00 22.45
CA PRO A 183 -9.06 -24.94 23.07
C PRO A 183 -9.55 -23.50 23.29
N ALA A 184 -10.83 -23.27 22.99
CA ALA A 184 -11.50 -21.99 23.20
C ALA A 184 -11.61 -21.63 24.69
N GLY A 185 -11.49 -20.33 25.00
CA GLY A 185 -11.69 -19.80 26.34
C GLY A 185 -10.55 -20.03 27.33
N HIS A 186 -9.41 -20.56 26.88
CA HIS A 186 -8.22 -20.70 27.72
C HIS A 186 -7.61 -19.33 28.08
N LEU A 187 -7.12 -19.21 29.31
CA LEU A 187 -6.46 -18.01 29.83
C LEU A 187 -4.95 -18.21 29.92
N HIS A 188 -4.23 -17.09 30.04
CA HIS A 188 -2.80 -17.10 30.30
C HIS A 188 -2.46 -17.94 31.54
N GLN A 189 -1.43 -18.79 31.44
CA GLN A 189 -1.09 -19.78 32.48
C GLN A 189 -0.72 -19.14 33.83
N GLU A 190 -0.12 -17.96 33.79
CA GLU A 190 0.24 -17.18 34.99
C GLU A 190 -0.97 -16.46 35.63
N GLY A 191 -2.14 -16.49 34.98
CA GLY A 191 -3.35 -15.75 35.34
C GLY A 191 -3.66 -14.61 34.37
N PRO A 192 -4.92 -14.14 34.28
CA PRO A 192 -5.37 -13.18 33.27
C PRO A 192 -4.76 -11.77 33.43
N ASP A 193 -4.50 -11.33 34.65
CA ASP A 193 -4.07 -9.95 34.95
C ASP A 193 -2.59 -9.82 35.34
N ARG A 194 -1.86 -10.95 35.40
CA ARG A 194 -0.44 -10.94 35.80
C ARG A 194 0.55 -10.56 34.70
N PRO A 195 0.39 -11.02 33.45
CA PRO A 195 1.30 -10.69 32.37
C PRO A 195 1.34 -9.18 32.11
N GLN A 196 2.54 -8.63 31.93
CA GLN A 196 2.75 -7.22 31.61
C GLN A 196 3.63 -7.08 30.37
N GLY A 197 3.51 -5.95 29.67
CA GLY A 197 4.29 -5.68 28.47
C GLY A 197 3.68 -4.59 27.60
N SER A 198 4.36 -4.28 26.50
CA SER A 198 3.88 -3.39 25.44
C SER A 198 3.88 -4.12 24.09
N LEU A 199 2.95 -3.72 23.22
CA LEU A 199 2.89 -4.13 21.83
C LEU A 199 2.88 -2.85 20.98
N THR A 200 3.95 -2.60 20.22
CA THR A 200 4.16 -1.36 19.48
C THR A 200 4.24 -1.65 17.99
N SER A 201 3.37 -1.02 17.19
CA SER A 201 3.34 -1.25 15.75
C SER A 201 4.55 -0.61 15.08
N ALA A 202 4.85 -1.04 13.85
CA ALA A 202 5.65 -0.22 12.95
C ALA A 202 4.99 1.16 12.76
N TYR A 203 5.80 2.16 12.37
CA TYR A 203 5.29 3.47 12.00
C TYR A 203 4.30 3.35 10.84
N PHE A 204 3.21 4.10 10.92
CA PHE A 204 2.22 4.15 9.88
C PHE A 204 1.71 5.57 9.65
N ARG A 205 1.17 5.77 8.45
CA ARG A 205 0.52 7.03 8.10
C ARG A 205 -0.96 6.91 8.41
N ILE A 206 -1.45 7.84 9.21
CA ILE A 206 -2.89 8.01 9.42
C ILE A 206 -3.47 8.64 8.16
N VAL A 207 -4.41 7.95 7.52
CA VAL A 207 -5.04 8.39 6.27
C VAL A 207 -6.50 8.68 6.58
N GLY A 208 -6.88 9.96 6.55
CA GLY A 208 -8.23 10.39 6.92
C GLY A 208 -8.21 11.37 8.09
N ARG A 209 -9.38 11.63 8.65
CA ARG A 209 -9.55 12.50 9.82
C ARG A 209 -9.50 11.73 11.13
N ASP A 210 -9.93 10.47 11.10
CA ASP A 210 -10.21 9.68 12.29
C ASP A 210 -9.55 8.29 12.18
N ILE A 211 -9.23 7.71 13.35
CA ILE A 211 -8.89 6.29 13.51
C ILE A 211 -9.85 5.76 14.56
N SER A 212 -10.47 4.61 14.28
CA SER A 212 -11.25 3.87 15.26
C SER A 212 -10.60 2.52 15.54
N PHE A 213 -10.61 2.14 16.81
CA PHE A 213 -10.27 0.81 17.27
C PHE A 213 -11.14 0.53 18.50
N LEU A 214 -11.49 -0.73 18.70
CA LEU A 214 -12.20 -1.17 19.91
C LEU A 214 -11.15 -1.52 20.97
N ILE A 215 -11.26 -0.92 22.16
CA ILE A 215 -10.43 -1.30 23.31
C ILE A 215 -11.34 -1.80 24.42
N GLY A 216 -11.17 -3.07 24.75
CA GLY A 216 -11.66 -3.63 26.01
C GLY A 216 -10.54 -3.60 27.06
N GLY A 217 -10.88 -3.33 28.31
CA GLY A 217 -9.90 -3.32 29.40
C GLY A 217 -10.52 -2.89 30.73
N GLY A 218 -9.75 -3.07 31.80
CA GLY A 218 -10.14 -2.58 33.13
C GLY A 218 -10.18 -1.04 33.18
N CYS A 219 -10.86 -0.49 34.18
CA CYS A 219 -11.03 0.96 34.34
C CYS A 219 -9.76 1.71 34.79
N THR A 220 -8.65 1.00 35.01
CA THR A 220 -7.40 1.60 35.50
C THR A 220 -6.49 1.98 34.35
N ILE A 221 -6.63 3.22 33.88
CA ILE A 221 -5.87 3.75 32.72
C ILE A 221 -4.34 3.70 32.89
N ASN A 222 -3.85 3.69 34.15
CA ASN A 222 -2.43 3.57 34.44
C ASN A 222 -1.88 2.16 34.14
N ASP A 223 -2.75 1.15 34.11
CA ASP A 223 -2.40 -0.25 33.97
C ASP A 223 -2.71 -0.75 32.55
N ILE A 224 -3.84 -0.34 31.96
CA ILE A 224 -4.28 -0.75 30.62
C ILE A 224 -4.70 0.48 29.82
N ARG A 225 -4.00 0.76 28.72
CA ARG A 225 -4.28 1.88 27.82
C ARG A 225 -3.71 1.64 26.42
N ALA A 226 -4.27 2.33 25.43
CA ALA A 226 -3.60 2.54 24.16
C ALA A 226 -3.10 3.98 24.04
N GLU A 227 -1.94 4.13 23.41
CA GLU A 227 -1.29 5.41 23.19
C GLU A 227 -1.05 5.60 21.69
N LEU A 228 -1.41 6.76 21.15
CA LEU A 228 -1.01 7.15 19.80
C LEU A 228 0.31 7.91 19.87
N ILE A 229 1.34 7.42 19.19
CA ILE A 229 2.66 8.06 19.15
C ILE A 229 2.82 8.79 17.81
N VAL A 230 2.88 10.12 17.85
CA VAL A 230 3.13 10.97 16.67
C VAL A 230 4.45 11.71 16.87
N GLU A 231 5.39 11.54 15.95
CA GLU A 231 6.73 12.14 16.02
C GLU A 231 7.44 11.83 17.34
N ASN A 232 7.42 10.56 17.76
CA ASN A 232 8.02 10.06 19.01
C ASN A 232 7.47 10.70 20.29
N LYS A 233 6.26 11.24 20.23
CA LYS A 233 5.57 11.79 21.40
C LYS A 233 4.17 11.19 21.49
N VAL A 234 3.79 10.77 22.70
CA VAL A 234 2.41 10.37 22.99
C VAL A 234 1.50 11.57 22.73
N ARG A 235 0.46 11.37 21.92
CA ARG A 235 -0.59 12.34 21.64
C ARG A 235 -1.86 11.91 22.34
N LEU A 236 -2.50 12.88 22.99
CA LEU A 236 -3.86 12.72 23.47
C LEU A 236 -4.80 12.70 22.27
N PHE A 237 -5.72 11.75 22.25
CA PHE A 237 -6.80 11.69 21.28
C PHE A 237 -8.14 11.84 22.01
N ASN A 238 -9.10 12.51 21.36
CA ASN A 238 -10.46 12.56 21.87
C ASN A 238 -11.08 11.18 21.66
N VAL A 239 -11.49 10.54 22.75
CA VAL A 239 -12.24 9.28 22.69
C VAL A 239 -13.71 9.63 22.52
N SER A 240 -14.28 9.32 21.37
CA SER A 240 -15.73 9.24 21.20
C SER A 240 -16.18 7.85 21.63
N PHE A 241 -16.99 7.77 22.68
CA PHE A 241 -17.63 6.53 23.06
C PHE A 241 -18.87 6.35 22.20
N ASP A 242 -18.87 5.35 21.33
CA ASP A 242 -20.14 4.79 20.86
C ASP A 242 -20.67 3.92 22.00
N SER A 243 -21.64 4.46 22.74
CA SER A 243 -22.39 3.67 23.72
C SER A 243 -23.20 2.62 22.97
N PHE A 244 -22.72 1.38 22.94
CA PHE A 244 -23.60 0.25 22.69
C PHE A 244 -24.50 0.10 23.92
N GLU A 245 -25.74 0.55 23.82
CA GLU A 245 -26.80 0.15 24.74
C GLU A 245 -26.90 -1.38 24.68
N THR A 246 -26.47 -2.05 25.74
CA THR A 246 -26.80 -3.46 25.97
C THR A 246 -28.31 -3.56 26.18
N ALA A 247 -29.01 -4.21 25.25
CA ALA A 247 -30.40 -4.65 25.42
C ALA A 247 -30.46 -6.01 26.14
#